data_AF-A0A2E4JK50-F1
#
_entry.id   AF-A0A2E4JK50-F1
#
_cell.length_a   1.000
_cell.length_b   1.000
_cell.length_c   1.000
_cell.angle_alpha   90.00
_cell.angle_beta   90.00
_cell.angle_gamma   90.00
#
_symmetry.space_group_name_H-M   'P 1'
#
loop_
_entity.id
_entity.type
_entity.pdbx_description
1 polymer ?
#
loop_
_entity_poly.entity_id
_entity_poly.type
_entity_poly.pdbx_seq_one_letter_code
_entity_poly.pdbx_strand_id
1 'polypeptide(L)'
;MVRVGSDERSFTVDSNWEKLPSGWEAPMAAVAVDSRDRVYGFNRGPNKVIIFDKEGNYLDHWEDSDFIFPHAIYADHADNIWIV
;
A
#
# COMPACT_ATOMS: atom_id res chain seq x y z
N MET A 1 15.74 -7.96 13.60
CA MET A 1 14.44 -7.37 14.03
C MET A 1 14.65 -5.88 14.16
N VAL A 2 14.08 -5.08 13.26
CA VAL A 2 14.20 -3.61 13.29
C VAL A 2 13.08 -3.06 14.15
N ARG A 3 13.40 -2.17 15.10
CA ARG A 3 12.43 -1.45 15.92
C ARG A 3 12.45 0.04 15.56
N VAL A 4 11.28 0.65 15.51
CA VAL A 4 11.10 2.09 15.25
C VAL A 4 10.21 2.72 16.33
N GLY A 5 10.37 4.03 16.58
CA GLY A 5 9.65 4.76 17.62
C GLY A 5 10.40 4.83 18.96
N SER A 6 9.79 5.47 19.96
CA SER A 6 10.35 5.66 21.31
C SER A 6 9.30 5.38 22.40
N ASP A 7 9.78 5.03 23.58
CA ASP A 7 8.98 4.83 24.80
C ASP A 7 7.76 3.91 24.59
N GLU A 8 6.56 4.38 24.94
CA GLU A 8 5.32 3.62 24.88
C GLU A 8 4.83 3.34 23.44
N ARG A 9 5.44 3.94 22.41
CA ARG A 9 5.05 3.77 21.00
C ARG A 9 6.22 3.26 20.17
N SER A 10 6.63 2.02 20.48
CA SER A 10 7.61 1.29 19.68
C SER A 10 6.93 0.23 18.80
N PHE A 11 7.39 0.12 17.56
CA PHE A 11 6.88 -0.84 16.57
C PHE A 11 8.01 -1.75 16.08
N THR A 12 7.67 -2.99 15.75
CA THR A 12 8.59 -3.88 15.04
C THR A 12 8.28 -3.83 13.57
N VAL A 13 9.31 -3.68 12.74
CA VAL A 13 9.19 -3.76 11.29
C VAL A 13 9.04 -5.22 10.89
N ASP A 14 7.97 -5.53 10.15
CA ASP A 14 7.86 -6.77 9.38
C ASP A 14 8.29 -6.49 7.94
N SER A 15 9.54 -6.84 7.63
CA SER A 15 10.12 -6.67 6.29
C SER A 15 9.56 -7.64 5.25
N ASN A 16 8.73 -8.61 5.65
CA ASN A 16 8.11 -9.59 4.76
C ASN A 16 6.59 -9.42 4.66
N TRP A 17 6.07 -8.28 5.13
CA TRP A 17 4.63 -8.02 5.11
C TRP A 17 4.08 -8.06 3.69
N GLU A 18 4.66 -7.29 2.76
CA GLU A 18 4.21 -7.26 1.37
C GLU A 18 4.55 -8.57 0.63
N LYS A 19 3.54 -9.18 0.02
CA LYS A 19 3.68 -10.40 -0.77
C LYS A 19 3.21 -10.12 -2.19
N LEU A 20 4.12 -9.58 -2.98
CA LEU A 20 3.88 -9.23 -4.38
C LEU A 20 3.83 -10.48 -5.27
N PRO A 21 3.08 -10.43 -6.38
CA PRO A 21 3.23 -11.40 -7.46
C PRO A 21 4.68 -11.48 -7.95
N SER A 22 5.10 -12.68 -8.39
CA SER A 22 6.47 -12.91 -8.85
C SER A 22 6.87 -11.96 -9.98
N GLY A 23 8.00 -11.29 -9.83
CA GLY A 23 8.57 -10.36 -10.82
C GLY A 23 8.00 -8.95 -10.79
N TRP A 24 7.08 -8.64 -9.86
CA TRP A 24 6.59 -7.28 -9.67
C TRP A 24 7.54 -6.46 -8.81
N GLU A 25 7.65 -5.17 -9.13
CA GLU A 25 8.30 -4.17 -8.30
C GLU A 25 7.26 -3.18 -7.77
N ALA A 26 7.37 -2.82 -6.49
CA ALA A 26 6.44 -1.91 -5.86
C ALA A 26 7.10 -0.81 -5.02
N PRO A 27 7.85 0.13 -5.65
CA PRO A 27 8.27 1.35 -4.97
C PRO A 27 7.05 2.21 -4.57
N MET A 28 6.47 1.92 -3.40
CA MET A 28 5.30 2.60 -2.86
C MET A 28 5.60 4.06 -2.56
N ALA A 29 4.79 4.97 -3.11
CA ALA A 29 4.82 6.38 -2.79
C ALA A 29 3.99 6.70 -1.55
N ALA A 30 2.81 6.07 -1.44
CA ALA A 30 1.88 6.25 -0.33
C ALA A 30 0.96 5.04 -0.17
N VAL A 31 0.29 4.96 0.98
CA VAL A 31 -0.69 3.92 1.30
C VAL A 31 -1.97 4.53 1.89
N ALA A 32 -3.10 3.90 1.62
CA ALA A 32 -4.37 4.16 2.29
C ALA A 32 -4.99 2.84 2.78
N VAL A 33 -5.84 2.91 3.81
CA VAL A 33 -6.54 1.75 4.37
C VAL A 33 -8.02 2.03 4.39
N ASP A 34 -8.83 1.10 3.88
CA ASP A 34 -10.28 1.22 3.89
C ASP A 34 -10.91 0.60 5.15
N SER A 35 -12.24 0.66 5.26
CA SER A 35 -12.97 0.12 6.41
C SER A 35 -12.88 -1.41 6.59
N ARG A 36 -12.31 -2.12 5.60
CA ARG A 36 -12.19 -3.59 5.56
C ARG A 36 -10.76 -4.07 5.81
N ASP A 37 -9.89 -3.21 6.33
CA ASP A 37 -8.46 -3.47 6.52
C ASP A 37 -7.72 -3.81 5.20
N ARG A 38 -8.24 -3.40 4.04
CA ARG A 38 -7.50 -3.52 2.77
C ARG A 38 -6.51 -2.36 2.66
N VAL A 39 -5.26 -2.67 2.31
CA VAL A 39 -4.21 -1.69 2.13
C VAL A 39 -4.03 -1.40 0.65
N TYR A 40 -4.27 -0.16 0.25
CA TYR A 40 -4.07 0.34 -1.10
C TYR A 40 -2.72 1.02 -1.18
N GLY A 41 -1.77 0.44 -1.91
CA GLY A 41 -0.45 1.03 -2.19
C GLY A 41 -0.46 1.77 -3.52
N PHE A 42 -0.11 3.06 -3.51
CA PHE A 42 0.08 3.86 -4.71
C PHE A 42 1.56 3.80 -5.12
N ASN A 43 1.83 3.00 -6.14
CA ASN A 43 3.12 2.48 -6.54
C ASN A 43 3.68 3.23 -7.77
N ARG A 44 4.96 3.62 -7.73
CA ARG A 44 5.65 4.24 -8.88
C ARG A 44 6.07 3.25 -9.97
N GLY A 45 5.96 1.94 -9.71
CA GLY A 45 6.18 0.88 -10.69
C GLY A 45 5.08 0.78 -11.76
N PRO A 46 5.01 -0.34 -12.50
CA PRO A 46 4.06 -0.51 -13.60
C PRO A 46 2.59 -0.50 -13.14
N ASN A 47 2.27 -1.23 -12.07
CA ASN A 47 0.91 -1.33 -11.54
C ASN A 47 0.71 -0.24 -10.50
N LYS A 48 -0.04 0.83 -10.82
CA LYS A 48 -0.03 2.04 -9.99
C LYS A 48 -0.78 1.87 -8.69
N VAL A 49 -1.90 1.18 -8.66
CA VAL A 49 -2.59 0.87 -7.40
C VAL A 49 -2.58 -0.62 -7.19
N ILE A 50 -1.96 -1.08 -6.11
CA ILE A 50 -1.91 -2.48 -5.69
C ILE A 50 -2.64 -2.60 -4.36
N ILE A 51 -3.50 -3.61 -4.24
CA ILE A 51 -4.37 -3.82 -3.08
C ILE A 51 -3.91 -5.08 -2.36
N PHE A 52 -3.70 -4.96 -1.05
CA PHE A 52 -3.34 -6.07 -0.16
C PHE A 52 -4.40 -6.26 0.93
N ASP A 53 -4.43 -7.43 1.54
CA ASP A 53 -5.08 -7.61 2.83
C ASP A 53 -4.18 -7.12 3.98
N LYS A 54 -4.70 -7.22 5.21
CA LYS A 54 -4.02 -6.82 6.43
C LYS A 54 -2.71 -7.57 6.67
N GLU A 55 -2.62 -8.80 6.21
CA GLU A 55 -1.44 -9.66 6.30
C GLU A 55 -0.49 -9.47 5.10
N GLY A 56 -0.77 -8.49 4.24
CA GLY A 56 0.04 -8.09 3.10
C GLY A 56 -0.01 -9.06 1.92
N ASN A 57 -0.98 -9.97 1.89
CA ASN A 57 -1.22 -10.82 0.71
C ASN A 57 -1.82 -9.96 -0.40
N TYR A 58 -1.30 -10.10 -1.62
CA TYR A 58 -1.88 -9.49 -2.81
C TYR A 58 -3.34 -9.92 -2.99
N LEU A 59 -4.23 -8.94 -3.16
CA LEU A 59 -5.64 -9.14 -3.49
C LEU A 59 -5.92 -8.78 -4.94
N ASP A 60 -5.53 -7.58 -5.37
CA ASP A 60 -5.85 -7.05 -6.69
C ASP A 60 -4.98 -5.83 -7.07
N HIS A 61 -5.19 -5.28 -8.25
CA HIS A 61 -4.63 -4.00 -8.71
C HIS A 61 -5.63 -3.26 -9.61
N TRP A 62 -5.44 -1.95 -9.80
CA TRP A 62 -6.23 -1.21 -10.78
C TRP A 62 -5.59 -1.28 -12.16
N GLU A 63 -6.33 -1.84 -13.12
CA GLU A 63 -6.04 -1.72 -14.55
C GLU A 63 -6.21 -0.26 -15.02
N ASP A 64 -5.56 0.10 -16.13
CA ASP A 64 -5.68 1.42 -16.79
C ASP A 64 -5.44 2.65 -15.90
N SER A 65 -4.48 2.56 -14.99
CA SER A 65 -4.08 3.67 -14.12
C SER A 65 -2.81 4.37 -14.63
N ASP A 66 -2.92 5.23 -15.64
CA ASP A 66 -1.74 5.90 -16.22
C ASP A 66 -1.30 7.16 -15.43
N PHE A 67 -0.48 6.94 -14.40
CA PHE A 67 0.18 8.01 -13.64
C PHE A 67 1.68 8.03 -13.91
N ILE A 68 2.18 9.22 -14.30
CA ILE A 68 3.61 9.44 -14.54
C ILE A 68 4.40 9.36 -13.23
N PHE A 69 3.87 9.96 -12.15
CA PHE A 69 4.56 10.00 -10.86
C PHE A 69 3.60 10.00 -9.67
N PRO A 70 3.12 8.80 -9.27
CA PRO A 70 2.31 8.61 -8.07
C PRO A 70 2.86 9.30 -6.82
N HIS A 71 1.99 9.96 -6.06
CA HIS A 71 2.36 10.63 -4.83
C HIS A 71 1.40 10.36 -3.67
N ALA A 72 0.13 10.76 -3.76
CA ALA A 72 -0.81 10.66 -2.63
C ALA A 72 -1.97 9.72 -2.94
N ILE A 73 -2.41 9.00 -1.91
CA ILE A 73 -3.62 8.17 -1.92
C ILE A 73 -4.37 8.35 -0.60
N TYR A 74 -5.69 8.40 -0.66
CA TYR A 74 -6.57 8.59 0.50
C TYR A 74 -7.83 7.74 0.36
N ALA A 75 -8.27 7.12 1.45
CA ALA A 75 -9.57 6.44 1.53
C ALA A 75 -10.53 7.30 2.37
N ASP A 76 -11.70 7.61 1.81
CA ASP A 76 -12.74 8.34 2.56
C ASP A 76 -13.63 7.41 3.40
N HIS A 77 -14.55 8.00 4.17
CA HIS A 77 -15.45 7.24 5.06
C HIS A 77 -16.47 6.34 4.34
N ALA A 78 -16.62 6.48 3.03
CA ALA A 78 -17.47 5.63 2.20
C ALA A 78 -16.64 4.62 1.38
N ASP A 79 -15.36 4.44 1.74
CA ASP A 79 -14.39 3.59 1.05
C ASP A 79 -14.10 3.99 -0.41
N ASN A 80 -14.36 5.25 -0.80
CA ASN A 80 -13.84 5.74 -2.07
C ASN A 80 -12.35 6.04 -1.94
N ILE A 81 -11.60 5.70 -3.00
CA ILE A 81 -10.15 5.89 -3.06
C ILE A 81 -9.84 7.09 -3.96
N TRP A 82 -9.16 8.07 -3.40
CA TRP A 82 -8.75 9.32 -4.05
C TRP A 82 -7.23 9.32 -4.24
N ILE A 83 -6.77 9.65 -5.44
CA ILE A 83 -5.34 9.64 -5.81
C ILE A 83 -4.93 10.96 -6.48
N VAL A 84 -3.67 11.36 -6.23
CA VAL A 84 -3.01 12.55 -6.82
C VAL A 84 -1.56 12.24 -7.19
#